data_AF-A0A973MW04-F1
#
_entry.id   AF-A0A973MW04-F1
#
_cell.length_a   1.000
_cell.length_b   1.000
_cell.length_c   1.000
_cell.angle_alpha   90.00
_cell.angle_beta   90.00
_cell.angle_gamma   90.00
#
_symmetry.space_group_name_H-M   'P 1'
#
loop_
_entity.id
_entity.type
_entity.pdbx_description
1 polymer ?
#
loop_
_entity_poly.entity_id
_entity_poly.type
_entity_poly.pdbx_seq_one_letter_code
_entity_poly.pdbx_strand_id
1 'polypeptide(L)'
;MTILDHTSLCAPDMPRAGRTVTRRSAPRLTELDAMFQDMGELIDSVLDRCLWADEEIEAAQLRHGERGRGPLWNSFRLLKLTHDFAWPELVYRAHCRELLDRVAAGIDTRPATDAEKISVLSAASQVAPLNHGAETLYLRIGSRMLPGIFDGIGDVLDMPAYETVHGSRADDYEAQLSRKLAQPWRRIGATAEEIDQLLNTPHE
;
A
#
# COMPACT_ATOMS: atom_id res chain seq x y z
N MET A 1 69.01 -63.89 18.32
CA MET A 1 69.12 -63.29 16.97
C MET A 1 68.32 -62.00 17.01
N THR A 2 69.04 -60.89 16.89
CA THR A 2 68.64 -59.49 17.11
C THR A 2 67.57 -59.03 16.11
N ILE A 3 66.74 -58.05 16.51
CA ILE A 3 66.27 -56.85 15.77
C ILE A 3 65.13 -56.22 16.61
N LEU A 4 65.44 -55.18 17.40
CA LEU A 4 65.14 -53.74 17.20
C LEU A 4 63.66 -53.41 17.41
N ASP A 5 63.28 -52.82 18.54
CA ASP A 5 63.37 -51.40 18.94
C ASP A 5 62.26 -50.49 18.39
N HIS A 6 61.70 -49.77 19.35
CA HIS A 6 60.54 -48.89 19.30
C HIS A 6 60.84 -47.56 18.61
N THR A 7 59.86 -47.01 17.88
CA THR A 7 59.60 -45.55 17.76
C THR A 7 58.19 -45.39 17.20
N SER A 8 57.23 -44.94 18.01
CA SER A 8 56.82 -43.53 18.14
C SER A 8 56.04 -43.01 16.92
N LEU A 9 54.73 -42.89 17.11
CA LEU A 9 53.92 -41.86 16.46
C LEU A 9 52.75 -41.53 17.40
N CYS A 10 53.03 -40.58 18.30
CA CYS A 10 51.99 -39.75 18.89
C CYS A 10 51.26 -39.02 17.76
N ALA A 11 49.96 -39.27 17.61
CA ALA A 11 49.06 -38.32 16.99
C ALA A 11 48.29 -37.62 18.12
N PRO A 12 48.24 -36.27 18.14
CA PRO A 12 47.64 -35.53 19.23
C PRO A 12 46.10 -35.65 19.23
N ASP A 13 45.54 -35.73 20.44
CA ASP A 13 44.11 -35.56 20.72
C ASP A 13 43.59 -34.27 20.05
N MET A 14 42.76 -34.43 19.03
CA MET A 14 42.00 -33.33 18.45
C MET A 14 40.83 -33.01 19.39
N PRO A 15 40.70 -31.76 19.87
CA PRO A 15 39.54 -31.37 20.66
C PRO A 15 38.28 -31.48 19.80
N ARG A 16 37.33 -32.29 20.27
CA ARG A 16 36.00 -32.44 19.68
C ARG A 16 35.33 -31.06 19.68
N ALA A 17 35.26 -30.42 18.51
CA ALA A 17 34.65 -29.11 18.33
C ALA A 17 33.26 -29.10 18.97
N GLY A 18 33.10 -28.25 19.99
CA GLY A 18 31.84 -28.03 20.68
C GLY A 18 30.79 -27.61 19.66
N ARG A 19 29.80 -28.48 19.45
CA ARG A 19 28.59 -28.14 18.72
C ARG A 19 27.85 -27.12 19.59
N THR A 20 28.06 -25.83 19.34
CA THR A 20 27.26 -24.77 19.93
C THR A 20 25.84 -24.96 19.41
N VAL A 21 25.01 -25.60 20.23
CA VAL A 21 23.56 -25.54 20.06
C VAL A 21 23.20 -24.08 20.18
N THR A 22 22.96 -23.41 19.05
CA THR A 22 22.34 -22.09 19.03
C THR A 22 20.94 -22.29 19.59
N ARG A 23 20.82 -22.10 20.90
CA ARG A 23 19.53 -22.13 21.59
C ARG A 23 18.76 -20.92 21.06
N ARG A 24 17.86 -21.14 20.09
CA ARG A 24 16.82 -20.17 19.77
C ARG A 24 16.13 -19.88 21.10
N SER A 25 16.34 -18.67 21.63
CA SER A 25 15.62 -18.23 22.82
C SER A 25 14.15 -18.27 22.44
N ALA A 26 13.35 -19.04 23.19
CA ALA A 26 11.90 -18.92 23.08
C ALA A 26 11.54 -17.46 23.39
N PRO A 27 10.61 -16.85 22.64
CA PRO A 27 10.18 -15.49 22.92
C PRO A 27 9.70 -15.43 24.37
N ARG A 28 10.07 -14.37 25.08
CA ARG A 28 9.59 -14.16 26.46
C ARG A 28 8.08 -13.90 26.41
N LEU A 29 7.34 -14.23 27.47
CA LEU A 29 5.88 -14.02 27.51
C LEU A 29 5.48 -12.57 27.17
N THR A 30 6.29 -11.59 27.55
CA THR A 30 6.09 -10.17 27.20
C THR A 30 6.26 -9.87 25.71
N GLU A 31 7.12 -10.61 25.00
CA GLU A 31 7.28 -10.49 23.55
C GLU A 31 6.10 -11.14 22.84
N LEU A 32 5.57 -12.25 23.38
CA LEU A 32 4.35 -12.89 22.88
C LEU A 32 3.12 -11.99 23.04
N ASP A 33 2.98 -11.33 24.20
CA ASP A 33 1.88 -10.40 24.47
C ASP A 33 1.93 -9.18 23.54
N ALA A 34 3.13 -8.61 23.31
CA ALA A 34 3.31 -7.53 22.34
C ALA A 34 2.95 -7.99 20.91
N MET A 35 3.37 -9.19 20.50
CA MET A 35 2.98 -9.75 19.20
C MET A 35 1.46 -9.95 19.09
N PHE A 36 0.78 -10.39 20.15
CA PHE A 36 -0.68 -10.52 20.14
C PHE A 36 -1.39 -9.17 20.10
N GLN A 37 -0.85 -8.15 20.76
CA GLN A 37 -1.36 -6.78 20.69
C GLN A 37 -1.20 -6.21 19.28
N ASP A 38 -0.01 -6.34 18.67
CA ASP A 38 0.25 -5.91 17.29
C ASP A 38 -0.67 -6.63 16.30
N MET A 39 -0.91 -7.94 16.50
CA MET A 39 -1.88 -8.70 15.70
C MET A 39 -3.31 -8.20 15.90
N GLY A 40 -3.70 -7.87 17.13
CA GLY A 40 -5.01 -7.30 17.45
C GLY A 40 -5.23 -5.97 16.73
N GLU A 41 -4.28 -5.04 16.84
CA GLU A 41 -4.34 -3.74 16.16
C GLU A 41 -4.39 -3.89 14.64
N LEU A 42 -3.63 -4.83 14.08
CA LEU A 42 -3.68 -5.12 12.65
C LEU A 42 -5.06 -5.64 12.23
N ILE A 43 -5.64 -6.58 12.98
CA ILE A 43 -6.96 -7.15 12.69
C ILE A 43 -8.02 -6.05 12.78
N ASP A 44 -8.01 -5.25 13.84
CA ASP A 44 -8.95 -4.14 14.03
C ASP A 44 -8.87 -3.15 12.86
N SER A 45 -7.66 -2.78 12.43
CA SER A 45 -7.47 -1.91 11.26
C SER A 45 -8.01 -2.49 9.95
N VAL A 46 -7.98 -3.82 9.78
CA VAL A 46 -8.53 -4.50 8.60
C VAL A 46 -10.04 -4.53 8.67
N LEU A 47 -10.61 -4.83 9.84
CA LEU A 47 -12.06 -4.86 10.03
C LEU A 47 -12.68 -3.48 9.86
N ASP A 48 -12.07 -2.44 10.41
CA ASP A 48 -12.50 -1.05 10.22
C ASP A 48 -12.55 -0.69 8.73
N ARG A 49 -11.52 -1.07 7.97
CA ARG A 49 -11.50 -0.85 6.51
C ARG A 49 -12.60 -1.63 5.77
N CYS A 50 -12.89 -2.87 6.18
CA CYS A 50 -14.01 -3.61 5.61
C CYS A 50 -15.34 -2.90 5.87
N LEU A 51 -15.56 -2.39 7.08
CA LEU A 51 -16.76 -1.62 7.42
C LEU A 51 -16.87 -0.35 6.59
N TRP A 52 -15.79 0.43 6.48
CA TRP A 52 -15.77 1.65 5.67
C TRP A 52 -16.01 1.37 4.18
N ALA A 53 -15.49 0.26 3.66
CA ALA A 53 -15.70 -0.18 2.29
C ALA A 53 -17.17 -0.55 2.03
N ASP A 54 -17.80 -1.30 2.94
CA ASP A 54 -19.21 -1.65 2.85
C ASP A 54 -20.10 -0.40 2.88
N GLU A 55 -19.83 0.54 3.78
CA GLU A 55 -20.54 1.81 3.84
C GLU A 55 -20.40 2.64 2.55
N GLU A 56 -19.19 2.70 1.96
CA GLU A 56 -19.00 3.42 0.69
C GLU A 56 -19.67 2.69 -0.49
N ILE A 57 -19.75 1.36 -0.48
CA ILE A 57 -20.53 0.59 -1.46
C ILE A 57 -22.01 0.95 -1.33
N GLU A 58 -22.58 0.92 -0.13
CA GLU A 58 -23.97 1.29 0.11
C GLU A 58 -24.24 2.73 -0.33
N ALA A 59 -23.36 3.66 0.02
CA ALA A 59 -23.45 5.05 -0.39
C ALA A 59 -23.37 5.19 -1.93
N ALA A 60 -22.50 4.44 -2.60
CA ALA A 60 -22.40 4.46 -4.05
C ALA A 60 -23.65 3.86 -4.73
N GLN A 61 -24.19 2.77 -4.20
CA GLN A 61 -25.44 2.19 -4.70
C GLN A 61 -26.59 3.18 -4.61
N LEU A 62 -26.69 3.92 -3.50
CA LEU A 62 -27.67 4.99 -3.34
C LEU A 62 -27.45 6.14 -4.35
N ARG A 63 -26.21 6.62 -4.51
CA ARG A 63 -25.87 7.72 -5.44
C ARG A 63 -26.15 7.36 -6.91
N HIS A 64 -25.86 6.12 -7.31
CA HIS A 64 -25.94 5.66 -8.71
C HIS A 64 -27.19 4.83 -9.03
N GLY A 65 -28.09 4.65 -8.06
CA GLY A 65 -29.36 3.96 -8.25
C GLY A 65 -29.27 2.44 -8.43
N GLU A 66 -28.18 1.81 -7.98
CA GLU A 66 -28.05 0.35 -7.98
C GLU A 66 -28.82 -0.27 -6.81
N ARG A 67 -29.43 -1.45 -7.04
CA ARG A 67 -30.10 -2.22 -5.98
C ARG A 67 -29.58 -3.65 -5.97
N GLY A 68 -29.38 -4.20 -4.77
CA GLY A 68 -29.01 -5.59 -4.57
C GLY A 68 -27.56 -5.89 -4.94
N ARG A 69 -27.31 -7.06 -5.56
CA ARG A 69 -25.95 -7.56 -5.84
C ARG A 69 -25.45 -7.20 -7.23
N GLY A 70 -25.46 -5.92 -7.57
CA GLY A 70 -25.03 -5.39 -8.87
C GLY A 70 -23.51 -5.17 -8.99
N PRO A 71 -23.06 -4.48 -10.05
CA PRO A 71 -21.65 -4.17 -10.26
C PRO A 71 -20.95 -3.48 -9.07
N LEU A 72 -21.58 -2.50 -8.42
CA LEU A 72 -21.01 -1.80 -7.27
C LEU A 72 -20.88 -2.74 -6.06
N TRP A 73 -21.90 -3.55 -5.79
CA TRP A 73 -21.84 -4.57 -4.73
C TRP A 73 -20.68 -5.55 -4.95
N ASN A 74 -20.47 -5.98 -6.18
CA ASN A 74 -19.40 -6.92 -6.53
C ASN A 74 -18.01 -6.27 -6.64
N SER A 75 -17.89 -4.97 -6.39
CA SER A 75 -16.64 -4.21 -6.54
C SER A 75 -15.77 -4.18 -5.28
N PHE A 76 -16.20 -4.79 -4.18
CA PHE A 76 -15.46 -4.81 -2.91
C PHE A 76 -13.96 -5.17 -3.08
N ARG A 77 -13.65 -6.13 -3.94
CA ARG A 77 -12.26 -6.57 -4.17
C ARG A 77 -11.39 -5.52 -4.87
N LEU A 78 -11.99 -4.59 -5.60
CA LEU A 78 -11.28 -3.47 -6.22
C LEU A 78 -10.80 -2.45 -5.18
N LEU A 79 -11.45 -2.41 -4.01
CA LEU A 79 -11.17 -1.46 -2.92
C LEU A 79 -9.95 -1.83 -2.07
N LYS A 80 -9.22 -2.86 -2.48
CA LYS A 80 -7.98 -3.29 -1.83
C LYS A 80 -6.90 -2.23 -2.03
N LEU A 81 -6.24 -1.87 -0.94
CA LEU A 81 -5.07 -0.99 -0.96
C LEU A 81 -3.91 -1.60 -1.74
N THR A 82 -3.16 -0.74 -2.39
CA THR A 82 -2.05 -1.10 -3.29
C THR A 82 -0.67 -0.94 -2.66
N HIS A 83 -0.58 -0.23 -1.54
CA HIS A 83 0.67 0.10 -0.88
C HIS A 83 0.50 0.04 0.64
N ASP A 84 1.54 -0.38 1.35
CA ASP A 84 1.58 -0.55 2.81
C ASP A 84 1.76 0.78 3.55
N PHE A 85 0.97 1.79 3.21
CA PHE A 85 0.90 3.02 3.98
C PHE A 85 -0.15 2.86 5.10
N ALA A 86 -0.01 3.61 6.18
CA ALA A 86 -1.13 3.85 7.07
C ALA A 86 -2.06 4.84 6.38
N TRP A 87 -3.24 4.37 5.96
CA TRP A 87 -4.24 5.21 5.32
C TRP A 87 -5.21 5.74 6.37
N PRO A 88 -5.27 7.06 6.61
CA PRO A 88 -6.36 7.63 7.39
C PRO A 88 -7.70 7.27 6.73
N GLU A 89 -8.73 7.04 7.54
CA GLU A 89 -10.08 6.70 7.08
C GLU A 89 -10.54 7.58 5.91
N LEU A 90 -10.35 8.89 6.04
CA LEU A 90 -10.75 9.87 5.04
C LEU A 90 -10.12 9.62 3.66
N VAL A 91 -8.82 9.25 3.63
CA VAL A 91 -8.09 8.97 2.39
C VAL A 91 -8.53 7.63 1.82
N TYR A 92 -8.77 6.63 2.69
CA TYR A 92 -9.30 5.33 2.27
C TYR A 92 -10.70 5.45 1.65
N ARG A 93 -11.61 6.20 2.29
CA ARG A 93 -12.95 6.43 1.75
C ARG A 93 -12.92 7.18 0.44
N ALA A 94 -12.03 8.16 0.28
CA ALA A 94 -11.86 8.86 -1.00
C ALA A 94 -11.38 7.90 -2.11
N HIS A 95 -10.45 6.99 -1.80
CA HIS A 95 -10.06 5.91 -2.71
C HIS A 95 -11.24 5.03 -3.11
N CYS A 96 -12.04 4.57 -2.14
CA CYS A 96 -13.20 3.73 -2.40
C CYS A 96 -14.22 4.44 -3.30
N ARG A 97 -14.55 5.69 -2.95
CA ARG A 97 -15.51 6.51 -3.69
C ARG A 97 -15.11 6.68 -5.15
N GLU A 98 -13.85 7.03 -5.41
CA GLU A 98 -13.35 7.20 -6.77
C GLU A 98 -13.44 5.92 -7.59
N LEU A 99 -13.07 4.76 -7.03
CA LEU A 99 -13.19 3.47 -7.73
C LEU A 99 -14.65 3.10 -8.00
N LEU A 100 -15.54 3.30 -7.04
CA LEU A 100 -16.96 3.00 -7.19
C LEU A 100 -17.62 3.90 -8.22
N ASP A 101 -17.27 5.19 -8.24
CA ASP A 101 -17.77 6.12 -9.26
C ASP A 101 -17.26 5.75 -10.67
N ARG A 102 -16.01 5.28 -10.79
CA ARG A 102 -15.50 4.72 -12.05
C ARG A 102 -16.26 3.46 -12.46
N VAL A 103 -16.56 2.55 -11.53
CA VAL A 103 -17.36 1.35 -11.81
C VAL A 103 -18.75 1.73 -12.31
N ALA A 104 -19.44 2.64 -11.63
CA ALA A 104 -20.77 3.10 -12.03
C ALA A 104 -20.77 3.72 -13.43
N ALA A 105 -19.70 4.45 -13.77
CA ALA A 105 -19.52 5.07 -15.08
C ALA A 105 -18.98 4.12 -16.16
N GLY A 106 -18.62 2.86 -15.83
CA GLY A 106 -17.97 1.94 -16.76
C GLY A 106 -16.57 2.37 -17.20
N ILE A 107 -15.89 3.18 -16.38
CA ILE A 107 -14.54 3.68 -16.62
C ILE A 107 -13.51 2.66 -16.12
N ASP A 108 -12.35 2.62 -16.77
CA ASP A 108 -11.22 1.77 -16.37
C ASP A 108 -10.79 2.02 -14.91
N THR A 109 -10.72 0.95 -14.11
CA THR A 109 -10.33 0.98 -12.69
C THR A 109 -8.85 0.66 -12.46
N ARG A 110 -8.09 0.33 -13.51
CA ARG A 110 -6.64 0.07 -13.42
C ARG A 110 -5.81 1.31 -13.07
N PRO A 111 -6.04 2.50 -13.65
CA PRO A 111 -5.25 3.69 -13.32
C PRO A 111 -5.32 4.00 -11.82
N ALA A 112 -4.24 4.53 -11.26
CA ALA A 112 -4.22 4.88 -9.85
C ALA A 112 -5.30 5.91 -9.47
N THR A 113 -5.80 5.79 -8.25
CA THR A 113 -6.69 6.79 -7.67
C THR A 113 -5.90 8.00 -7.20
N ASP A 114 -6.57 9.13 -7.07
CA ASP A 114 -5.96 10.36 -6.54
C ASP A 114 -5.44 10.16 -5.11
N ALA A 115 -6.16 9.36 -4.32
CA ALA A 115 -5.75 8.96 -2.98
C ALA A 115 -4.45 8.12 -2.95
N GLU A 116 -4.18 7.31 -3.97
CA GLU A 116 -2.91 6.58 -4.07
C GLU A 116 -1.76 7.51 -4.44
N LYS A 117 -2.00 8.43 -5.39
CA LYS A 117 -1.01 9.43 -5.81
C LYS A 117 -0.61 10.34 -4.66
N ILE A 118 -1.58 10.88 -3.90
CA ILE A 118 -1.29 11.76 -2.76
C ILE A 118 -0.58 11.01 -1.63
N SER A 119 -0.86 9.73 -1.43
CA SER A 119 -0.17 8.90 -0.43
C SER A 119 1.30 8.72 -0.78
N VAL A 120 1.62 8.47 -2.06
CA VAL A 120 3.01 8.39 -2.54
C VAL A 120 3.72 9.74 -2.43
N LEU A 121 3.07 10.84 -2.81
CA LEU A 121 3.64 12.18 -2.66
C LEU A 121 3.87 12.57 -1.20
N SER A 122 2.94 12.22 -0.31
CA SER A 122 3.07 12.41 1.15
C SER A 122 4.24 11.60 1.70
N ALA A 123 4.36 10.32 1.34
CA ALA A 123 5.48 9.50 1.74
C ALA A 123 6.83 10.07 1.24
N ALA A 124 6.86 10.54 -0.01
CA ALA A 124 8.04 11.19 -0.58
C ALA A 124 8.42 12.48 0.17
N SER A 125 7.43 13.30 0.58
CA SER A 125 7.67 14.55 1.31
C SER A 125 8.26 14.35 2.69
N GLN A 126 8.04 13.18 3.32
CA GLN A 126 8.66 12.83 4.61
C GLN A 126 10.15 12.49 4.48
N VAL A 127 10.60 12.11 3.28
CA VAL A 127 12.01 11.79 3.02
C VAL A 127 12.78 13.05 2.60
N ALA A 128 12.19 13.86 1.73
CA ALA A 128 12.77 15.12 1.28
C ALA A 128 11.68 16.11 0.86
N PRO A 129 11.92 17.43 0.96
CA PRO A 129 10.98 18.43 0.46
C PRO A 129 10.62 18.19 -1.01
N LEU A 130 9.33 18.29 -1.32
CA LEU A 130 8.86 18.19 -2.70
C LEU A 130 9.38 19.39 -3.51
N ASN A 131 9.69 19.16 -4.78
CA ASN A 131 9.90 20.27 -5.70
C ASN A 131 8.56 20.91 -6.08
N HIS A 132 8.58 22.14 -6.58
CA HIS A 132 7.37 22.92 -6.86
C HIS A 132 6.38 22.25 -7.82
N GLY A 133 6.83 21.42 -8.77
CA GLY A 133 5.92 20.67 -9.64
C GLY A 133 5.18 19.56 -8.90
N ALA A 134 5.88 18.84 -8.02
CA ALA A 134 5.27 17.79 -7.18
C ALA A 134 4.39 18.39 -6.07
N GLU A 135 4.76 19.54 -5.52
CA GLU A 135 3.95 20.31 -4.58
C GLU A 135 2.65 20.81 -5.24
N THR A 136 2.74 21.40 -6.44
CA THR A 136 1.56 21.82 -7.22
C THR A 136 0.62 20.65 -7.47
N LEU A 137 1.16 19.48 -7.86
CA LEU A 137 0.37 18.27 -8.03
C LEU A 137 -0.28 17.80 -6.71
N TYR A 138 0.47 17.82 -5.60
CA TYR A 138 -0.03 17.44 -4.28
C TYR A 138 -1.24 18.27 -3.87
N LEU A 139 -1.15 19.59 -4.03
CA LEU A 139 -2.23 20.53 -3.72
C LEU A 139 -3.43 20.32 -4.64
N ARG A 140 -3.20 20.21 -5.95
CA ARG A 140 -4.26 19.96 -6.96
C ARG A 140 -5.05 18.70 -6.64
N ILE A 141 -4.35 17.58 -6.37
CA ILE A 141 -4.98 16.31 -6.02
C ILE A 141 -5.74 16.45 -4.70
N GLY A 142 -5.15 17.09 -3.69
CA GLY A 142 -5.79 17.35 -2.41
C GLY A 142 -7.13 18.07 -2.55
N SER A 143 -7.20 19.13 -3.36
CA SER A 143 -8.43 19.89 -3.64
C SER A 143 -9.50 19.05 -4.35
N ARG A 144 -9.11 18.19 -5.31
CA ARG A 144 -10.08 17.30 -5.99
C ARG A 144 -10.62 16.21 -5.07
N MET A 145 -9.74 15.64 -4.25
CA MET A 145 -10.04 14.48 -3.43
C MET A 145 -10.85 14.85 -2.17
N LEU A 146 -10.50 15.96 -1.51
CA LEU A 146 -11.06 16.40 -0.24
C LEU A 146 -11.47 17.88 -0.31
N PRO A 147 -12.51 18.19 -1.09
CA PRO A 147 -13.06 19.54 -1.14
C PRO A 147 -13.48 19.99 0.27
N GLY A 148 -13.16 21.22 0.64
CA GLY A 148 -13.36 21.81 1.98
C GLY A 148 -12.15 21.75 2.92
N ILE A 149 -11.25 20.76 2.80
CA ILE A 149 -10.00 20.73 3.59
C ILE A 149 -8.90 21.50 2.85
N PHE A 150 -8.76 21.24 1.56
CA PHE A 150 -7.71 21.83 0.74
C PHE A 150 -8.10 23.17 0.11
N ASP A 151 -9.39 23.51 0.06
CA ASP A 151 -9.83 24.79 -0.52
C ASP A 151 -9.26 25.98 0.25
N GLY A 152 -9.23 25.90 1.59
CA GLY A 152 -8.61 26.93 2.43
C GLY A 152 -7.08 27.03 2.29
N ILE A 153 -6.41 25.98 1.78
CA ILE A 153 -4.97 26.00 1.50
C ILE A 153 -4.72 26.69 0.16
N GLY A 154 -5.59 26.46 -0.82
CA GLY A 154 -5.51 27.07 -2.14
C GLY A 154 -5.84 28.56 -2.19
N ASP A 155 -6.45 29.11 -1.14
CA ASP A 155 -6.64 30.56 -0.97
C ASP A 155 -5.41 31.23 -0.31
N VAL A 156 -4.64 30.48 0.49
CA VAL A 156 -3.45 30.97 1.19
C VAL A 156 -2.21 30.93 0.28
N LEU A 157 -2.07 29.86 -0.49
CA LEU A 157 -1.13 29.77 -1.60
C LEU A 157 -1.82 30.32 -2.83
N ASP A 158 -1.26 31.29 -3.55
CA ASP A 158 -1.79 31.74 -4.84
C ASP A 158 -1.71 30.60 -5.87
N MET A 159 -2.65 29.66 -5.77
CA MET A 159 -2.68 28.44 -6.58
C MET A 159 -2.78 28.75 -8.07
N PRO A 160 -3.57 29.74 -8.53
CA PRO A 160 -3.54 30.15 -9.93
C PRO A 160 -2.14 30.58 -10.41
N ALA A 161 -1.38 31.32 -9.60
CA ALA A 161 -0.01 31.68 -9.93
C ALA A 161 0.93 30.46 -9.93
N TYR A 162 0.83 29.57 -8.95
CA TYR A 162 1.61 28.33 -8.90
C TYR A 162 1.33 27.44 -10.12
N GLU A 163 0.06 27.28 -10.48
CA GLU A 163 -0.37 26.50 -11.65
C GLU A 163 0.16 27.09 -12.96
N THR A 164 0.20 28.42 -13.07
CA THR A 164 0.76 29.10 -14.25
C THR A 164 2.24 28.75 -14.47
N VAL A 165 3.02 28.60 -13.39
CA VAL A 165 4.47 28.37 -13.47
C VAL A 165 4.83 26.88 -13.48
N HIS A 166 4.08 26.06 -12.75
CA HIS A 166 4.45 24.68 -12.46
C HIS A 166 3.45 23.63 -12.97
N GLY A 167 2.31 24.04 -13.52
CA GLY A 167 1.22 23.15 -13.93
C GLY A 167 1.64 22.10 -14.96
N SER A 168 2.42 22.49 -16.00
CA SER A 168 2.91 21.51 -16.99
C SER A 168 3.78 20.43 -16.38
N ARG A 169 4.58 20.75 -15.35
CA ARG A 169 5.41 19.77 -14.65
C ARG A 169 4.57 18.90 -13.70
N ALA A 170 3.53 19.48 -13.10
CA ALA A 170 2.54 18.73 -12.33
C ALA A 170 1.81 17.70 -13.21
N ASP A 171 1.43 18.07 -14.44
CA ASP A 171 0.81 17.17 -15.41
C ASP A 171 1.73 15.99 -15.77
N ASP A 172 3.02 16.26 -16.02
CA ASP A 172 4.01 15.23 -16.29
C ASP A 172 4.17 14.25 -15.11
N TYR A 173 4.17 14.77 -13.88
CA TYR A 173 4.22 13.94 -12.68
C TYR A 173 2.93 13.15 -12.49
N GLU A 174 1.77 13.75 -12.74
CA GLU A 174 0.48 13.06 -12.65
C GLU A 174 0.42 11.89 -13.63
N ALA A 175 0.84 12.12 -14.88
CA ALA A 175 0.90 11.09 -15.90
C ALA A 175 1.89 9.97 -15.53
N GLN A 176 3.04 10.33 -14.94
CA GLN A 176 4.01 9.34 -14.46
C GLN A 176 3.46 8.49 -13.31
N LEU A 177 2.86 9.12 -12.29
CA LEU A 177 2.25 8.40 -11.17
C LEU A 177 1.11 7.52 -11.65
N SER A 178 0.26 8.02 -12.54
CA SER A 178 -0.88 7.25 -13.08
C SER A 178 -0.41 5.99 -13.81
N ARG A 179 0.71 6.05 -14.53
CA ARG A 179 1.32 4.88 -15.18
C ARG A 179 1.99 3.94 -14.17
N LYS A 180 2.82 4.48 -13.27
CA LYS A 180 3.64 3.67 -12.33
C LYS A 180 2.81 2.98 -11.27
N LEU A 181 1.71 3.60 -10.86
CA LEU A 181 0.82 3.11 -9.80
C LEU A 181 -0.40 2.36 -10.36
N ALA A 182 -0.50 2.20 -11.69
CA ALA A 182 -1.57 1.44 -12.30
C ALA A 182 -1.57 -0.01 -11.78
N GLN A 183 -2.76 -0.55 -11.58
CA GLN A 183 -2.97 -1.90 -11.06
C GLN A 183 -3.59 -2.77 -12.13
N PRO A 184 -2.81 -3.63 -12.81
CA PRO A 184 -3.32 -4.46 -13.90
C PRO A 184 -4.48 -5.39 -13.50
N TRP A 185 -4.55 -5.75 -12.21
CA TRP A 185 -5.55 -6.64 -11.61
C TRP A 185 -6.88 -5.94 -11.26
N ARG A 186 -6.93 -4.61 -11.20
CA ARG A 186 -8.20 -3.87 -10.98
C ARG A 186 -9.02 -3.85 -12.26
N ARG A 187 -9.69 -4.97 -12.55
CA ARG A 187 -10.59 -5.12 -13.69
C ARG A 187 -11.98 -5.47 -13.18
N ILE A 188 -12.99 -4.79 -13.72
CA ILE A 188 -14.39 -5.08 -13.42
C ILE A 188 -14.69 -6.51 -13.87
N GLY A 189 -15.21 -7.34 -12.95
CA GLY A 189 -15.56 -8.72 -13.22
C GLY A 189 -14.40 -9.73 -13.16
N ALA A 190 -13.19 -9.33 -12.78
CA ALA A 190 -12.08 -10.28 -12.60
C ALA A 190 -12.35 -11.24 -11.44
N THR A 191 -12.10 -12.52 -11.68
CA THR A 191 -12.29 -13.61 -10.71
C THR A 191 -11.24 -13.59 -9.61
N ALA A 192 -11.40 -14.44 -8.59
CA ALA A 192 -10.41 -14.58 -7.52
C ALA A 192 -9.06 -15.09 -8.01
N GLU A 193 -9.11 -16.09 -8.87
CA GLU A 193 -7.95 -16.73 -9.47
C GLU A 193 -7.21 -15.79 -10.42
N GLU A 194 -7.91 -15.01 -11.24
CA GLU A 194 -7.29 -14.04 -12.15
C GLU A 194 -6.55 -12.92 -11.40
N ILE A 195 -7.14 -12.42 -10.31
CA ILE A 195 -6.48 -11.39 -9.49
C ILE A 195 -5.27 -11.97 -8.78
N ASP A 196 -5.38 -13.17 -8.20
CA ASP A 196 -4.26 -13.81 -7.49
C ASP A 196 -3.10 -14.12 -8.43
N GLN A 197 -3.39 -14.60 -9.63
CA GLN A 197 -2.39 -14.84 -10.67
C GLN A 197 -1.66 -13.54 -11.04
N LEU A 198 -2.39 -12.43 -11.22
CA LEU A 198 -1.79 -11.14 -11.56
C LEU A 198 -0.98 -10.52 -10.41
N LEU A 199 -1.38 -10.75 -9.15
CA LEU A 199 -0.64 -10.29 -7.98
C LEU A 199 0.64 -11.09 -7.72
N ASN A 200 0.63 -12.38 -8.07
CA ASN A 200 1.76 -13.29 -7.84
C ASN A 200 2.68 -13.44 -9.07
N THR A 201 2.42 -12.70 -10.16
CA THR A 201 3.34 -12.66 -11.31
C THR A 201 4.49 -11.70 -10.99
N PRO A 202 5.76 -12.15 -11.06
CA PRO A 202 6.89 -11.25 -10.82
C PRO A 202 6.87 -10.12 -11.86
N HIS A 203 6.82 -8.88 -11.36
CA HIS A 203 7.02 -7.70 -12.18
C HIS A 203 8.53 -7.53 -12.42
N GLU A 204 8.99 -7.81 -13.64
CA GLU A 204 10.35 -7.51 -14.12
C GLU A 204 10.61 -6.00 -14.25
#